data_AF-A0A849K4A8-F1
#
_entry.id   AF-A0A849K4A8-F1
#
_cell.length_a   1.000
_cell.length_b   1.000
_cell.length_c   1.000
_cell.angle_alpha   90.00
_cell.angle_beta   90.00
_cell.angle_gamma   90.00
#
_symmetry.space_group_name_H-M   'P 1'
#
loop_
_entity.id
_entity.type
_entity.pdbx_description
1 polymer ?
#
loop_
_entity_poly.entity_id
_entity_poly.type
_entity_poly.pdbx_seq_one_letter_code
_entity_poly.pdbx_strand_id
1 'polypeptide(L)'
;MIAAAALAVLGGCAKKDSDAASAAAPAPVTAAQAPAAQSNAIFAAAPAQQAPARNLGKVLQAQDGGGYTYAEVQTAAGQKVWIAGSQIDAKPGTEVQWGNFAVMRNFEAKSIGKNFPEILFVDRWGPVGQAAKAVAPHGTFPQPQAAVSGAAPAAAGSGAGGTVKSVTNAGGYSYIEVDQGGQTVWVAATETPMKKGDKVEWQGASQMSNFTARSLNRTFDKIIFAQSVAVTK
;
A
#
# COMPACT_ATOMS: atom_id res chain seq x y z
N MET A 1 40.06 -11.00 75.93
CA MET A 1 39.30 -12.24 75.73
C MET A 1 39.68 -12.77 74.35
N ILE A 2 40.58 -13.75 74.20
CA ILE A 2 40.39 -15.23 74.35
C ILE A 2 39.22 -15.68 73.45
N ALA A 3 39.27 -16.62 72.50
CA ALA A 3 40.23 -17.58 71.95
C ALA A 3 39.63 -18.04 70.58
N ALA A 4 40.37 -18.19 69.48
CA ALA A 4 41.13 -19.36 69.01
C ALA A 4 40.32 -20.63 68.62
N ALA A 5 40.55 -21.05 67.36
CA ALA A 5 40.55 -22.43 66.81
C ALA A 5 39.20 -23.17 66.59
N ALA A 6 38.99 -24.05 65.60
CA ALA A 6 39.67 -24.46 64.36
C ALA A 6 38.87 -25.63 63.71
N LEU A 7 39.01 -25.83 62.38
CA LEU A 7 38.86 -27.08 61.57
C LEU A 7 37.49 -27.84 61.56
N ALA A 8 36.99 -28.50 60.49
CA ALA A 8 37.46 -28.81 59.13
C ALA A 8 36.29 -29.33 58.24
N VAL A 9 36.39 -28.99 56.94
CA VAL A 9 36.07 -29.66 55.65
C VAL A 9 35.16 -30.90 55.57
N LEU A 10 34.21 -30.86 54.59
CA LEU A 10 33.92 -31.81 53.48
C LEU A 10 32.52 -31.43 52.93
N GLY A 11 32.20 -31.24 51.65
CA GLY A 11 32.83 -31.45 50.34
C GLY A 11 31.71 -31.27 49.29
N GLY A 12 32.05 -30.91 48.05
CA GLY A 12 31.08 -30.89 46.94
C GLY A 12 31.21 -29.71 45.99
N CYS A 13 32.25 -29.72 45.16
CA CYS A 13 32.51 -28.75 44.10
C CYS A 13 31.73 -29.10 42.82
N ALA A 14 31.21 -28.09 42.11
CA ALA A 14 31.26 -28.04 40.66
C ALA A 14 31.50 -26.58 40.26
N LYS A 15 32.66 -26.32 39.65
CA LYS A 15 33.28 -25.01 39.50
C LYS A 15 33.55 -24.76 38.00
N LYS A 16 33.11 -23.58 37.54
CA LYS A 16 33.83 -22.59 36.70
C LYS A 16 34.16 -22.87 35.22
N ASP A 17 33.64 -21.94 34.42
CA ASP A 17 34.22 -21.13 33.34
C ASP A 17 35.42 -21.61 32.49
N SER A 18 35.32 -21.23 31.20
CA SER A 18 36.36 -20.67 30.30
C SER A 18 37.08 -21.60 29.30
N ASP A 19 36.73 -21.35 28.04
CA ASP A 19 37.60 -21.00 26.88
C ASP A 19 38.48 -22.04 26.14
N ALA A 20 38.51 -21.82 24.81
CA ALA A 20 39.52 -22.15 23.80
C ALA A 20 39.92 -23.61 23.46
N ALA A 21 39.47 -24.01 22.26
CA ALA A 21 40.27 -24.38 21.09
C ALA A 21 41.16 -25.66 21.03
N SER A 22 40.79 -26.51 20.07
CA SER A 22 41.61 -27.18 19.02
C SER A 22 42.64 -28.26 19.39
N ALA A 23 42.43 -29.49 18.90
CA ALA A 23 43.16 -30.08 17.76
C ALA A 23 43.26 -31.64 17.77
N ALA A 24 43.24 -32.19 16.55
CA ALA A 24 43.98 -33.36 16.06
C ALA A 24 43.40 -34.80 16.15
N ALA A 25 43.26 -35.40 14.95
CA ALA A 25 43.06 -36.80 14.55
C ALA A 25 44.39 -37.65 14.74
N PRO A 26 44.59 -38.92 14.25
CA PRO A 26 43.88 -39.72 13.22
C PRO A 26 43.77 -41.29 13.35
N ALA A 27 42.77 -41.88 12.66
CA ALA A 27 42.66 -43.13 11.82
C ALA A 27 43.23 -44.54 12.27
N PRO A 28 42.95 -45.71 11.62
CA PRO A 28 42.18 -46.02 10.37
C PRO A 28 41.32 -47.37 10.29
N VAL A 29 40.52 -47.48 9.19
CA VAL A 29 40.13 -48.65 8.30
C VAL A 29 39.32 -49.88 8.78
N THR A 30 38.49 -50.64 8.02
CA THR A 30 37.70 -50.56 6.74
C THR A 30 36.94 -51.91 6.55
N ALA A 31 35.68 -51.89 6.06
CA ALA A 31 35.07 -52.83 5.07
C ALA A 31 33.56 -52.51 4.87
N ALA A 32 33.17 -51.68 3.89
CA ALA A 32 32.58 -52.05 2.59
C ALA A 32 31.33 -52.97 2.70
N GLN A 33 30.14 -52.57 2.23
CA GLN A 33 29.80 -52.49 0.80
C GLN A 33 28.71 -51.45 0.49
N ALA A 34 28.83 -50.83 -0.70
CA ALA A 34 27.77 -50.13 -1.43
C ALA A 34 27.49 -50.87 -2.74
N PRO A 35 26.32 -50.66 -3.36
CA PRO A 35 26.36 -50.07 -4.69
C PRO A 35 25.47 -48.82 -4.83
N ALA A 36 26.14 -47.78 -5.33
CA ALA A 36 25.69 -46.64 -6.11
C ALA A 36 24.19 -46.42 -6.36
N ALA A 37 23.68 -45.31 -5.83
CA ALA A 37 22.84 -44.39 -6.57
C ALA A 37 23.45 -42.99 -6.44
N GLN A 38 24.34 -42.62 -7.37
CA GLN A 38 24.73 -41.24 -7.57
C GLN A 38 23.70 -40.60 -8.49
N SER A 39 23.12 -39.46 -8.08
CA SER A 39 23.42 -38.21 -8.78
C SER A 39 22.70 -37.03 -8.14
N ASN A 40 23.53 -36.06 -7.73
CA ASN A 40 23.24 -34.63 -7.62
C ASN A 40 22.01 -34.17 -6.83
N ALA A 41 22.24 -33.85 -5.57
CA ALA A 41 21.63 -32.67 -4.96
C ALA A 41 22.74 -31.85 -4.30
N ILE A 42 23.38 -31.02 -5.13
CA ILE A 42 23.96 -29.77 -4.68
C ILE A 42 22.78 -29.04 -4.02
N PHE A 43 22.69 -29.04 -2.69
CA PHE A 43 21.86 -28.05 -2.02
C PHE A 43 22.56 -26.71 -2.23
N ALA A 44 22.36 -26.15 -3.43
CA ALA A 44 22.40 -24.73 -3.62
C ALA A 44 21.48 -24.18 -2.53
N ALA A 45 22.04 -23.40 -1.60
CA ALA A 45 21.24 -22.48 -0.82
C ALA A 45 20.51 -21.61 -1.86
N ALA A 46 19.27 -21.98 -2.17
CA ALA A 46 18.38 -21.11 -2.89
C ALA A 46 18.41 -19.77 -2.16
N PRO A 47 18.53 -18.64 -2.87
CA PRO A 47 18.41 -17.34 -2.22
C PRO A 47 17.13 -17.41 -1.40
N ALA A 48 17.22 -17.10 -0.10
CA ALA A 48 16.09 -17.05 0.80
C ALA A 48 14.95 -16.39 0.03
N GLN A 49 13.95 -17.20 -0.31
CA GLN A 49 12.83 -16.77 -1.11
C GLN A 49 12.21 -15.64 -0.31
N GLN A 50 12.46 -14.39 -0.74
CA GLN A 50 12.01 -13.21 -0.03
C GLN A 50 10.52 -13.41 0.19
N ALA A 51 10.13 -13.66 1.44
CA ALA A 51 8.73 -13.67 1.81
C ALA A 51 8.14 -12.40 1.21
N PRO A 52 6.98 -12.46 0.52
CA PRO A 52 6.42 -11.27 -0.12
C PRO A 52 6.44 -10.20 0.94
N ALA A 53 7.22 -9.14 0.70
CA ALA A 53 7.45 -8.11 1.70
C ALA A 53 6.05 -7.63 2.08
N ARG A 54 5.55 -8.10 3.22
CA ARG A 54 4.21 -7.72 3.64
C ARG A 54 4.35 -6.23 3.86
N ASN A 55 3.59 -5.49 3.09
CA ASN A 55 3.52 -4.04 3.08
C ASN A 55 3.05 -3.57 4.46
N LEU A 56 3.97 -3.61 5.43
CA LEU A 56 3.79 -3.44 6.86
C LEU A 56 4.98 -2.66 7.42
N GLY A 57 4.72 -1.84 8.43
CA GLY A 57 5.79 -1.20 9.19
C GLY A 57 5.28 -0.29 10.30
N LYS A 58 6.23 0.17 11.13
CA LYS A 58 5.97 1.07 12.26
C LYS A 58 6.12 2.52 11.82
N VAL A 59 5.11 3.34 12.08
CA VAL A 59 5.16 4.78 11.84
C VAL A 59 6.17 5.43 12.78
N LEU A 60 7.13 6.16 12.24
CA LEU A 60 8.09 6.98 12.99
C LEU A 60 7.56 8.39 13.19
N GLN A 61 6.98 8.96 12.13
CA GLN A 61 6.35 10.28 12.12
C GLN A 61 5.28 10.34 11.04
N ALA A 62 4.27 11.17 11.25
CA ALA A 62 3.22 11.42 10.28
C ALA A 62 2.80 12.90 10.29
N GLN A 63 2.44 13.40 9.10
CA GLN A 63 1.91 14.74 8.93
C GLN A 63 0.77 14.73 7.93
N ASP A 64 -0.32 15.39 8.28
CA ASP A 64 -1.48 15.54 7.39
C ASP A 64 -1.34 16.79 6.52
N GLY A 65 -1.72 16.69 5.25
CA GLY A 65 -1.81 17.84 4.36
C GLY A 65 -2.33 17.50 2.97
N GLY A 66 -3.09 18.41 2.37
CA GLY A 66 -3.59 18.25 0.99
C GLY A 66 -4.48 17.02 0.77
N GLY A 67 -5.12 16.49 1.81
CA GLY A 67 -5.97 15.30 1.77
C GLY A 67 -5.26 13.97 2.01
N TYR A 68 -3.94 14.03 2.26
CA TYR A 68 -3.10 12.88 2.52
C TYR A 68 -2.55 12.92 3.93
N THR A 69 -2.28 11.76 4.50
CA THR A 69 -1.27 11.65 5.56
C THR A 69 0.02 11.17 4.91
N TYR A 70 1.09 11.90 5.18
CA TYR A 70 2.46 11.55 4.82
C TYR A 70 3.11 10.92 6.05
N ALA A 71 3.38 9.61 6.00
CA ALA A 71 3.97 8.88 7.11
C ALA A 71 5.36 8.33 6.73
N GLU A 72 6.35 8.57 7.58
CA GLU A 72 7.62 7.86 7.52
C GLU A 72 7.46 6.55 8.29
N VAL A 73 7.65 5.43 7.60
CA VAL A 73 7.40 4.10 8.12
C VAL A 73 8.70 3.31 8.09
N GLN A 74 9.05 2.71 9.22
CA GLN A 74 10.11 1.71 9.30
C GLN A 74 9.53 0.33 9.00
N THR A 75 9.95 -0.27 7.89
CA THR A 75 9.55 -1.63 7.50
C THR A 75 10.15 -2.66 8.47
N ALA A 76 9.64 -3.89 8.45
CA ALA A 76 10.19 -4.99 9.23
C ALA A 76 11.68 -5.28 8.91
N ALA A 77 12.16 -4.91 7.72
CA ALA A 77 13.57 -5.00 7.32
C ALA A 77 14.43 -3.84 7.85
N GLY A 78 13.86 -2.91 8.62
CA GLY A 78 14.54 -1.75 9.18
C GLY A 78 14.67 -0.56 8.22
N GLN A 79 14.17 -0.66 6.99
CA GLN A 79 14.22 0.42 6.00
C GLN A 79 13.18 1.49 6.32
N LYS A 80 13.55 2.77 6.16
CA LYS A 80 12.62 3.90 6.29
C LYS A 80 12.08 4.26 4.92
N VAL A 81 10.76 4.24 4.77
CA VAL A 81 10.05 4.60 3.55
C VAL A 81 9.00 5.66 3.85
N TRP A 82 8.82 6.60 2.94
CA TRP A 82 7.71 7.54 3.02
C TRP A 82 6.49 6.96 2.30
N ILE A 83 5.34 7.06 2.95
CA ILE A 83 4.05 6.61 2.43
C ILE A 83 3.10 7.79 2.39
N ALA A 84 2.45 8.01 1.26
CA ALA A 84 1.33 8.93 1.09
C ALA A 84 0.07 8.13 0.79
N GLY A 85 -0.96 8.34 1.61
CA GLY A 85 -2.29 7.78 1.37
C GLY A 85 -3.38 8.63 2.01
N SER A 86 -4.64 8.25 1.80
CA SER A 86 -5.79 8.95 2.39
C SER A 86 -5.65 9.15 3.89
N GLN A 87 -6.10 10.29 4.39
CA GLN A 87 -5.88 10.67 5.78
C GLN A 87 -6.40 9.62 6.78
N ILE A 88 -5.55 9.22 7.73
CA ILE A 88 -5.84 8.29 8.84
C ILE A 88 -5.16 8.76 10.13
N ASP A 89 -5.58 8.23 11.29
CA ASP A 89 -4.88 8.47 12.57
C ASP A 89 -3.60 7.61 12.65
N ALA A 90 -2.51 8.06 12.01
CA ALA A 90 -1.21 7.37 11.99
C ALA A 90 -0.23 7.98 13.01
N LYS A 91 -0.48 7.76 14.30
CA LYS A 91 0.43 8.23 15.37
C LYS A 91 1.80 7.53 15.32
N PRO A 92 2.90 8.19 15.75
CA PRO A 92 4.19 7.52 15.95
C PRO A 92 4.05 6.27 16.82
N GLY A 93 4.71 5.19 16.41
CA GLY A 93 4.65 3.89 17.07
C GLY A 93 3.55 2.96 16.56
N THR A 94 2.54 3.47 15.87
CA THR A 94 1.46 2.68 15.24
C THR A 94 2.02 1.80 14.13
N GLU A 95 1.60 0.54 14.10
CA GLU A 95 1.90 -0.36 12.99
C GLU A 95 0.83 -0.20 11.90
N VAL A 96 1.26 0.03 10.66
CA VAL A 96 0.38 0.25 9.51
C VAL A 96 0.62 -0.81 8.43
N GLN A 97 -0.44 -1.12 7.69
CA GLN A 97 -0.42 -1.96 6.51
C GLN A 97 -0.87 -1.19 5.27
N TRP A 98 -0.33 -1.53 4.10
CA TRP A 98 -0.73 -0.94 2.84
C TRP A 98 -0.90 -1.97 1.71
N GLY A 99 -1.68 -1.59 0.70
CA GLY A 99 -1.97 -2.38 -0.49
C GLY A 99 -0.90 -2.23 -1.57
N ASN A 100 -1.34 -2.27 -2.82
CA ASN A 100 -0.50 -1.94 -3.96
C ASN A 100 -0.04 -0.47 -3.88
N PHE A 101 1.06 -0.16 -4.55
CA PHE A 101 1.62 1.17 -4.51
C PHE A 101 2.35 1.54 -5.80
N ALA A 102 2.40 2.85 -6.05
CA ALA A 102 3.27 3.44 -7.05
C ALA A 102 4.42 4.17 -6.35
N VAL A 103 5.63 4.00 -6.87
CA VAL A 103 6.80 4.74 -6.39
C VAL A 103 6.87 6.07 -7.14
N MET A 104 6.86 7.18 -6.41
CA MET A 104 7.11 8.51 -6.94
C MET A 104 8.48 9.00 -6.49
N ARG A 105 9.23 9.60 -7.41
CA ARG A 105 10.55 10.19 -7.13
C ARG A 105 10.50 11.70 -7.31
N ASN A 106 11.32 12.41 -6.54
CA ASN A 106 11.40 13.87 -6.54
C ASN A 106 10.02 14.54 -6.38
N PHE A 107 9.22 14.03 -5.44
CA PHE A 107 7.86 14.50 -5.21
C PHE A 107 7.84 15.64 -4.18
N GLU A 108 7.28 16.78 -4.56
CA GLU A 108 7.10 17.93 -3.67
C GLU A 108 5.67 17.99 -3.13
N ALA A 109 5.50 17.77 -1.82
CA ALA A 109 4.23 17.96 -1.13
C ALA A 109 4.09 19.44 -0.70
N LYS A 110 3.53 20.25 -1.60
CA LYS A 110 3.28 21.68 -1.37
C LYS A 110 2.42 21.96 -0.13
N SER A 111 1.50 21.06 0.19
CA SER A 111 0.61 21.18 1.35
C SER A 111 1.32 21.14 2.70
N ILE A 112 2.51 20.52 2.76
CA ILE A 112 3.33 20.41 3.97
C ILE A 112 4.74 20.96 3.78
N GLY A 113 5.01 21.63 2.64
CA GLY A 113 6.31 22.23 2.33
C GLY A 113 7.48 21.25 2.32
N LYS A 114 7.26 19.99 1.93
CA LYS A 114 8.26 18.92 2.03
C LYS A 114 8.59 18.31 0.67
N ASN A 115 9.88 18.09 0.41
CA ASN A 115 10.35 17.35 -0.76
C ASN A 115 10.70 15.92 -0.37
N PHE A 116 10.27 14.96 -1.19
CA PHE A 116 10.51 13.54 -1.03
C PHE A 116 11.34 13.04 -2.22
N PRO A 117 12.60 12.63 -1.99
CA PRO A 117 13.40 11.98 -3.02
C PRO A 117 12.71 10.72 -3.57
N GLU A 118 12.06 9.97 -2.69
CA GLU A 118 11.20 8.84 -3.01
C GLU A 118 10.04 8.75 -2.01
N ILE A 119 8.84 8.45 -2.50
CA ILE A 119 7.63 8.25 -1.70
C ILE A 119 6.72 7.23 -2.36
N LEU A 120 6.08 6.38 -1.56
CA LEU A 120 5.11 5.39 -1.99
C LEU A 120 3.71 5.99 -1.94
N PHE A 121 3.04 6.07 -3.08
CA PHE A 121 1.62 6.36 -3.15
C PHE A 121 0.86 5.03 -3.14
N VAL A 122 0.17 4.76 -2.04
CA VAL A 122 -0.53 3.49 -1.81
C VAL A 122 -1.98 3.60 -2.26
N ASP A 123 -2.56 2.54 -2.82
CA ASP A 123 -3.99 2.52 -3.20
C ASP A 123 -4.92 2.37 -1.98
N ARG A 124 -4.39 1.81 -0.90
CA ARG A 124 -5.13 1.55 0.34
C ARG A 124 -4.17 1.37 1.50
N TRP A 125 -4.51 1.89 2.68
CA TRP A 125 -3.68 1.73 3.88
C TRP A 125 -4.44 2.04 5.18
N GLY A 126 -3.90 1.57 6.30
CA GLY A 126 -4.47 1.80 7.63
C GLY A 126 -3.68 1.12 8.74
N PRO A 127 -4.03 1.34 10.02
CA PRO A 127 -3.44 0.60 11.13
C PRO A 127 -3.68 -0.91 10.99
N VAL A 128 -2.71 -1.72 11.41
CA VAL A 128 -2.89 -3.18 11.48
C VAL A 128 -4.03 -3.51 12.45
N GLY A 129 -4.89 -4.47 12.06
CA GLY A 129 -6.09 -4.82 12.81
C GLY A 129 -7.30 -3.92 12.56
N GLN A 130 -7.16 -2.87 11.74
CA GLN A 130 -8.26 -2.02 11.30
C GLN A 130 -8.49 -2.14 9.79
N ALA A 131 -9.71 -1.81 9.35
CA ALA A 131 -10.04 -1.78 7.93
C ALA A 131 -9.21 -0.71 7.21
N ALA A 132 -8.40 -1.13 6.23
CA ALA A 132 -7.56 -0.20 5.47
C ALA A 132 -8.42 0.71 4.58
N LYS A 133 -8.14 2.01 4.64
CA LYS A 133 -8.86 3.06 3.93
C LYS A 133 -8.35 3.15 2.50
N ALA A 134 -9.27 3.07 1.54
CA ALA A 134 -8.94 3.29 0.14
C ALA A 134 -8.43 4.72 -0.07
N VAL A 135 -7.37 4.83 -0.86
CA VAL A 135 -6.80 6.09 -1.30
C VAL A 135 -7.41 6.43 -2.64
N ALA A 136 -8.13 7.55 -2.69
CA ALA A 136 -8.62 8.05 -3.96
C ALA A 136 -7.41 8.25 -4.89
N PRO A 137 -7.41 7.62 -6.08
CA PRO A 137 -6.30 7.78 -6.99
C PRO A 137 -6.22 9.26 -7.35
N HIS A 138 -5.03 9.83 -7.14
CA HIS A 138 -4.65 11.22 -7.46
C HIS A 138 -5.66 12.29 -7.02
N GLY A 139 -5.72 12.48 -5.71
CA GLY A 139 -5.70 13.83 -5.13
C GLY A 139 -6.98 14.60 -5.36
N THR A 140 -8.10 14.02 -4.94
CA THR A 140 -9.16 14.84 -4.35
C THR A 140 -8.59 15.46 -3.07
N PHE A 141 -7.95 16.62 -3.22
CA PHE A 141 -7.77 17.52 -2.10
C PHE A 141 -9.17 17.72 -1.49
N PRO A 142 -9.39 17.49 -0.19
CA PRO A 142 -10.50 18.14 0.48
C PRO A 142 -10.27 19.63 0.27
N GLN A 143 -11.13 20.24 -0.54
CA GLN A 143 -11.29 21.69 -0.51
C GLN A 143 -11.58 22.06 0.96
N PRO A 144 -11.04 23.19 1.46
CA PRO A 144 -11.44 23.70 2.76
C PRO A 144 -12.96 23.76 2.78
N GLN A 145 -13.53 23.15 3.81
CA GLN A 145 -14.95 23.11 4.07
C GLN A 145 -15.47 24.55 4.17
N ALA A 146 -15.91 25.14 3.05
CA ALA A 146 -16.92 26.18 3.09
C ALA A 146 -18.21 25.44 3.43
N ALA A 147 -18.64 25.56 4.68
CA ALA A 147 -19.89 25.02 5.16
C ALA A 147 -21.03 25.45 4.22
N VAL A 148 -21.63 24.49 3.52
CA VAL A 148 -23.02 24.59 3.11
C VAL A 148 -23.72 23.30 3.51
N SER A 149 -24.36 23.37 4.69
CA SER A 149 -25.54 22.58 4.98
C SER A 149 -26.51 22.72 3.80
N GLY A 150 -26.89 21.60 3.20
CA GLY A 150 -27.81 21.62 2.08
C GLY A 150 -28.06 20.23 1.53
N ALA A 151 -28.94 19.51 2.21
CA ALA A 151 -29.80 18.42 1.71
C ALA A 151 -29.25 17.54 0.58
N ALA A 152 -29.03 16.26 0.92
CA ALA A 152 -29.25 15.19 -0.04
C ALA A 152 -30.67 15.31 -0.62
N PRO A 153 -30.81 15.03 -1.91
CA PRO A 153 -31.67 13.92 -2.26
C PRO A 153 -30.82 12.77 -2.81
N ALA A 154 -31.01 11.60 -2.24
CA ALA A 154 -30.96 10.40 -3.04
C ALA A 154 -32.00 10.56 -4.16
N ALA A 155 -31.54 10.60 -5.40
CA ALA A 155 -32.39 10.39 -6.56
C ALA A 155 -31.64 9.43 -7.50
N ALA A 156 -32.06 8.18 -7.44
CA ALA A 156 -31.95 7.28 -8.58
C ALA A 156 -32.64 7.93 -9.79
N GLY A 157 -32.15 7.61 -10.99
CA GLY A 157 -32.91 7.76 -12.21
C GLY A 157 -32.41 8.83 -13.16
N SER A 158 -31.51 8.44 -14.04
CA SER A 158 -31.72 8.52 -15.49
C SER A 158 -30.86 7.39 -16.06
N GLY A 159 -31.37 6.67 -17.07
CA GLY A 159 -30.94 5.32 -17.45
C GLY A 159 -29.44 5.03 -17.33
N ALA A 160 -29.09 3.82 -16.93
CA ALA A 160 -27.71 3.37 -16.81
C ALA A 160 -27.07 3.18 -18.20
N GLY A 161 -27.20 4.13 -19.13
CA GLY A 161 -26.66 4.04 -20.47
C GLY A 161 -27.01 5.17 -21.43
N GLY A 162 -26.30 5.20 -22.57
CA GLY A 162 -26.49 6.15 -23.66
C GLY A 162 -25.47 5.96 -24.78
N THR A 163 -25.37 6.90 -25.72
CA THR A 163 -24.43 6.84 -26.86
C THR A 163 -23.22 7.74 -26.64
N VAL A 164 -22.02 7.20 -26.79
CA VAL A 164 -20.76 7.95 -26.61
C VAL A 164 -20.61 8.99 -27.73
N LYS A 165 -20.55 10.26 -27.36
CA LYS A 165 -20.22 11.38 -28.26
C LYS A 165 -18.73 11.64 -28.34
N SER A 166 -18.03 11.54 -27.21
CA SER A 166 -16.59 11.69 -27.13
C SER A 166 -16.04 10.90 -25.94
N VAL A 167 -14.80 10.45 -26.05
CA VAL A 167 -14.07 9.81 -24.95
C VAL A 167 -12.70 10.46 -24.85
N THR A 168 -12.25 10.73 -23.64
CA THR A 168 -10.91 11.23 -23.37
C THR A 168 -10.32 10.48 -22.19
N ASN A 169 -9.14 9.90 -22.39
CA ASN A 169 -8.43 9.15 -21.38
C ASN A 169 -7.38 10.04 -20.71
N ALA A 170 -7.46 10.19 -19.39
CA ALA A 170 -6.47 10.97 -18.65
C ALA A 170 -6.42 10.55 -17.18
N GLY A 171 -5.21 10.44 -16.63
CA GLY A 171 -5.04 10.07 -15.22
C GLY A 171 -5.69 8.74 -14.85
N GLY A 172 -5.67 7.73 -15.74
CA GLY A 172 -6.24 6.40 -15.49
C GLY A 172 -7.77 6.31 -15.54
N TYR A 173 -8.45 7.39 -15.94
CA TYR A 173 -9.89 7.42 -16.14
C TYR A 173 -10.26 7.69 -17.60
N SER A 174 -11.34 7.06 -18.06
CA SER A 174 -12.06 7.46 -19.26
C SER A 174 -13.12 8.49 -18.88
N TYR A 175 -13.02 9.70 -19.43
CA TYR A 175 -14.03 10.74 -19.38
C TYR A 175 -14.88 10.66 -20.63
N ILE A 176 -16.15 10.32 -20.45
CA ILE A 176 -17.05 9.90 -21.52
C ILE A 176 -18.18 10.92 -21.60
N GLU A 177 -18.29 11.61 -22.73
CA GLU A 177 -19.46 12.40 -23.06
C GLU A 177 -20.51 11.47 -23.65
N VAL A 178 -21.65 11.34 -22.99
CA VAL A 178 -22.72 10.43 -23.38
C VAL A 178 -23.96 11.26 -23.75
N ASP A 179 -24.55 10.95 -24.90
CA ASP A 179 -25.90 11.38 -25.25
C ASP A 179 -26.91 10.41 -24.64
N GLN A 180 -27.78 10.93 -23.79
CA GLN A 180 -28.87 10.21 -23.18
C GLN A 180 -30.19 10.86 -23.62
N GLY A 181 -30.70 10.43 -24.78
CA GLY A 181 -31.96 10.92 -25.31
C GLY A 181 -31.95 12.43 -25.59
N GLY A 182 -30.83 12.97 -26.09
CA GLY A 182 -30.64 14.39 -26.36
C GLY A 182 -30.10 15.20 -25.18
N GLN A 183 -29.95 14.61 -23.99
CA GLN A 183 -29.24 15.23 -22.87
C GLN A 183 -27.78 14.78 -22.84
N THR A 184 -26.85 15.74 -22.75
CA THR A 184 -25.43 15.42 -22.61
C THR A 184 -25.08 15.20 -21.15
N VAL A 185 -24.58 14.00 -20.83
CA VAL A 185 -24.11 13.59 -19.51
C VAL A 185 -22.64 13.20 -19.57
N TRP A 186 -21.87 13.60 -18.56
CA TRP A 186 -20.47 13.22 -18.42
C TRP A 186 -20.34 12.05 -17.45
N VAL A 187 -19.64 11.00 -17.88
CA VAL A 187 -19.38 9.80 -17.09
C VAL A 187 -17.87 9.61 -16.97
N ALA A 188 -17.36 9.45 -15.74
CA ALA A 188 -16.00 9.05 -15.45
C ALA A 188 -16.01 7.60 -14.95
N ALA A 189 -15.16 6.76 -15.54
CA ALA A 189 -14.95 5.39 -15.12
C ALA A 189 -13.49 4.99 -15.32
N THR A 190 -13.09 3.87 -14.71
CA THR A 190 -11.77 3.26 -14.96
C THR A 190 -11.55 3.11 -16.46
N GLU A 191 -10.31 3.38 -16.90
CA GLU A 191 -9.94 3.30 -18.31
C GLU A 191 -10.46 2.02 -18.97
N THR A 192 -11.38 2.21 -19.92
CA THR A 192 -12.05 1.14 -20.64
C THR A 192 -11.99 1.45 -22.14
N PRO A 193 -11.62 0.49 -22.99
CA PRO A 193 -11.56 0.69 -24.43
C PRO A 193 -12.98 0.90 -24.99
N MET A 194 -13.23 2.09 -25.53
CA MET A 194 -14.48 2.47 -26.19
C MET A 194 -14.21 3.55 -27.24
N LYS A 195 -15.15 3.78 -28.15
CA LYS A 195 -15.05 4.80 -29.19
C LYS A 195 -16.34 5.61 -29.33
N LYS A 196 -16.24 6.76 -29.98
CA LYS A 196 -17.39 7.57 -30.38
C LYS A 196 -18.38 6.72 -31.18
N GLY A 197 -19.66 6.81 -30.84
CA GLY A 197 -20.77 6.08 -31.44
C GLY A 197 -21.14 4.78 -30.70
N ASP A 198 -20.32 4.31 -29.76
CA ASP A 198 -20.64 3.12 -28.97
C ASP A 198 -21.84 3.39 -28.06
N LYS A 199 -22.72 2.40 -27.90
CA LYS A 199 -23.68 2.39 -26.79
C LYS A 199 -22.96 1.89 -25.56
N VAL A 200 -23.15 2.57 -24.44
CA VAL A 200 -22.55 2.20 -23.17
C VAL A 200 -23.63 2.08 -22.13
N GLU A 201 -23.41 1.16 -21.19
CA GLU A 201 -24.17 1.04 -19.95
C GLU A 201 -23.22 1.07 -18.75
N TRP A 202 -23.70 1.54 -17.60
CA TRP A 202 -22.86 1.69 -16.42
C TRP A 202 -23.54 1.31 -15.11
N GLN A 203 -22.78 0.78 -14.16
CA GLN A 203 -23.29 0.36 -12.85
C GLN A 203 -22.57 1.08 -11.71
N GLY A 204 -23.26 1.15 -10.56
CA GLY A 204 -22.73 1.79 -9.36
C GLY A 204 -22.38 3.27 -9.60
N ALA A 205 -23.31 4.04 -10.14
CA ALA A 205 -23.12 5.45 -10.45
C ALA A 205 -23.33 6.34 -9.22
N SER A 206 -22.47 7.33 -9.06
CA SER A 206 -22.63 8.44 -8.11
C SER A 206 -22.37 9.76 -8.82
N GLN A 207 -23.34 10.66 -8.80
CA GLN A 207 -23.20 11.97 -9.42
C GLN A 207 -22.48 12.94 -8.48
N MET A 208 -21.54 13.70 -9.03
CA MET A 208 -20.86 14.81 -8.39
C MET A 208 -21.12 16.09 -9.18
N SER A 209 -21.08 17.23 -8.48
CA SER A 209 -21.13 18.56 -9.09
C SER A 209 -19.82 19.32 -8.87
N ASN A 210 -19.53 20.29 -9.73
CA ASN A 210 -18.34 21.15 -9.67
C ASN A 210 -17.00 20.37 -9.60
N PHE A 211 -16.92 19.26 -10.33
CA PHE A 211 -15.74 18.40 -10.32
C PHE A 211 -14.67 18.92 -11.30
N THR A 212 -13.42 19.06 -10.85
CA THR A 212 -12.31 19.49 -11.72
C THR A 212 -11.36 18.33 -12.01
N ALA A 213 -11.33 17.86 -13.25
CA ALA A 213 -10.36 16.90 -13.76
C ALA A 213 -9.03 17.60 -14.07
N ARG A 214 -8.09 17.59 -13.12
CA ARG A 214 -6.78 18.23 -13.31
C ARG A 214 -5.96 17.65 -14.44
N SER A 215 -6.09 16.35 -14.69
CA SER A 215 -5.45 15.65 -15.81
C SER A 215 -5.94 16.15 -17.18
N LEU A 216 -7.14 16.73 -17.23
CA LEU A 216 -7.74 17.32 -18.42
C LEU A 216 -7.76 18.85 -18.39
N ASN A 217 -7.27 19.47 -17.31
CA ASN A 217 -7.43 20.90 -17.03
C ASN A 217 -8.86 21.40 -17.31
N ARG A 218 -9.86 20.62 -16.87
CA ARG A 218 -11.28 20.85 -17.18
C ARG A 218 -12.16 20.71 -15.95
N THR A 219 -13.11 21.62 -15.80
CA THR A 219 -14.17 21.56 -14.79
C THR A 219 -15.48 21.08 -15.41
N PHE A 220 -16.18 20.22 -14.68
CA PHE A 220 -17.48 19.68 -15.02
C PHE A 220 -18.50 20.15 -13.98
N ASP A 221 -19.53 20.86 -14.42
CA ASP A 221 -20.64 21.28 -13.57
C ASP A 221 -21.32 20.07 -12.92
N LYS A 222 -21.48 18.98 -13.68
CA LYS A 222 -21.99 17.69 -13.24
C LYS A 222 -21.24 16.55 -13.94
N ILE A 223 -20.86 15.53 -13.19
CA ILE A 223 -20.22 14.32 -13.69
C ILE A 223 -20.68 13.10 -12.90
N ILE A 224 -20.83 11.97 -13.56
CA ILE A 224 -21.20 10.69 -12.95
C ILE A 224 -19.94 9.85 -12.81
N PHE A 225 -19.62 9.42 -11.59
CA PHE A 225 -18.59 8.41 -11.37
C PHE A 225 -19.25 7.04 -11.34
N ALA A 226 -18.94 6.20 -12.32
CA ALA A 226 -19.43 4.84 -12.40
C ALA A 226 -18.38 3.86 -11.86
N GLN A 227 -18.84 2.82 -11.15
CA GLN A 227 -17.99 1.72 -10.73
C GLN A 227 -17.53 0.86 -11.92
N SER A 228 -18.41 0.70 -12.90
CA SER A 228 -18.09 -0.01 -14.15
C SER A 228 -18.87 0.60 -15.32
N VAL A 229 -18.24 0.59 -16.50
CA VAL A 229 -18.85 0.94 -17.77
C VAL A 229 -18.62 -0.22 -18.73
N ALA A 230 -19.66 -0.64 -19.44
CA ALA A 230 -19.60 -1.67 -20.46
C ALA A 230 -20.14 -1.13 -21.78
N VAL A 231 -19.50 -1.48 -22.89
CA VAL A 231 -20.01 -1.18 -24.23
C VAL A 231 -21.07 -2.23 -24.58
N THR A 232 -22.27 -1.79 -24.93
CA THR A 232 -23.36 -2.63 -25.43
C THR A 232 -23.43 -2.54 -26.95
N LYS A 233 -23.73 -3.67 -27.60
CA LYS A 233 -23.87 -3.79 -29.05
C LYS A 233 -25.29 -3.47 -29.51
#